data_AF-X1FGI2-F1
#
_entry.id   AF-X1FGI2-F1
#
_cell.length_a   1.000
_cell.length_b   1.000
_cell.length_c   1.000
_cell.angle_alpha   90.00
_cell.angle_beta   90.00
_cell.angle_gamma   90.00
#
_symmetry.space_group_name_H-M   'P 1'
#
loop_
_entity.id
_entity.type
_entity.pdbx_description
1 polymer ?
#
loop_
_entity_poly.entity_id
_entity_poly.type
_entity_poly.pdbx_seq_one_letter_code
_entity_poly.pdbx_strand_id
1 'polypeptide(L)'
;DPESSPQKSPLSLGDYPGHTTGGGAPSEELLANPEFVRDKAYEILAGGNPEEPLPPAMPLPLHQPLEKTRRFFERFEAPLPEVMEAVRKDDAIERPVPADPVEYGWRDILMEELRISRAEYKLLTDRSLSLRDDSLTLRQLYGFPPGTLEDDVLACLSNVKAFTRRMGITYEDVIEILKTRFVNPNSALLPRLERLGVPFITLYKLKRGDIALDEFNEAIAPHLDPAQYDGSIAAWVTDEANGGANYTRIMSLITLAESIATWEATKDYSRDDCVRPTSPLAGSTLYYECTTPGTSGGSEPRHWPTAPGKTYKDGDVVWTCRDGPSVCGFDKLKFCYADPEKLTQNIRAFEFVRMFRFIRLWRKLGWTIEQTDKAIAALYPADQAPDQLDDVVNLERLDNGFLTMLPRLGVVKRVMDALKLKLGKDLLPLLACFAPIDTHGTASLYRRMFLGPARDGAFEDDGYGH
;
A
#
# COMPACT_ATOMS: atom_id res chain seq x y z
N ASP A 1 13.72 15.19 -38.05
CA ASP A 1 14.36 14.18 -37.18
C ASP A 1 13.31 13.29 -36.57
N PRO A 2 13.21 12.01 -36.97
CA PRO A 2 12.27 11.09 -36.35
C PRO A 2 12.87 10.49 -35.08
N GLU A 3 12.21 10.81 -33.97
CA GLU A 3 11.91 9.98 -32.80
C GLU A 3 12.78 8.73 -32.57
N SER A 4 13.73 8.83 -31.65
CA SER A 4 14.36 7.67 -31.03
C SER A 4 13.38 7.01 -30.05
N SER A 5 12.53 6.13 -30.56
CA SER A 5 11.90 5.09 -29.73
C SER A 5 12.99 4.32 -28.99
N PRO A 6 12.88 4.02 -27.69
CA PRO A 6 13.85 3.17 -27.00
C PRO A 6 13.83 1.80 -27.67
N GLN A 7 14.92 1.45 -28.35
CA GLN A 7 15.13 0.14 -28.92
C GLN A 7 14.90 -0.89 -27.81
N LYS A 8 13.81 -1.67 -27.92
CA LYS A 8 13.74 -2.96 -27.22
C LYS A 8 14.91 -3.77 -27.74
N SER A 9 15.97 -3.90 -26.96
CA SER A 9 17.05 -4.82 -27.26
C SER A 9 16.41 -6.18 -27.54
N PRO A 10 16.61 -6.77 -28.73
CA PRO A 10 16.08 -8.09 -29.00
C PRO A 10 16.65 -9.04 -27.96
N LEU A 11 15.78 -9.81 -27.29
CA LEU A 11 16.21 -10.89 -26.40
C LEU A 11 17.01 -11.89 -27.25
N SER A 12 18.33 -11.78 -27.22
CA SER A 12 19.26 -12.63 -27.98
C SER A 12 20.03 -13.51 -26.99
N LEU A 13 20.06 -14.81 -27.28
CA LEU A 13 20.91 -15.78 -26.59
C LEU A 13 22.27 -15.96 -27.31
N GLY A 14 22.57 -15.16 -28.34
CA GLY A 14 23.75 -15.35 -29.20
C GLY A 14 25.08 -15.32 -28.46
N ASP A 15 25.16 -14.58 -27.35
CA ASP A 15 26.35 -14.47 -26.50
C ASP A 15 26.17 -15.15 -25.14
N TYR A 16 25.17 -16.04 -24.96
CA TYR A 16 24.97 -16.74 -23.69
C TYR A 16 25.88 -17.99 -23.62
N PRO A 17 26.93 -17.99 -22.78
CA PRO A 17 27.74 -19.18 -22.56
C PRO A 17 26.94 -20.19 -21.73
N GLY A 18 26.28 -21.13 -22.42
CA GLY A 18 25.58 -22.25 -21.80
C GLY A 18 26.53 -23.37 -21.35
N HIS A 19 26.07 -24.18 -20.40
CA HIS A 19 26.74 -25.43 -20.02
C HIS A 19 25.89 -26.62 -20.46
N THR A 20 26.52 -27.66 -21.02
CA THR A 20 25.86 -28.91 -21.38
C THR A 20 26.06 -29.94 -20.28
N THR A 21 24.98 -30.42 -19.69
CA THR A 21 24.99 -31.61 -18.82
C THR A 21 25.12 -32.83 -19.73
N GLY A 22 26.21 -33.59 -19.65
CA GLY A 22 26.65 -34.59 -20.63
C GLY A 22 25.78 -35.85 -20.82
N GLY A 23 24.46 -35.77 -20.63
CA GLY A 23 23.48 -36.86 -20.81
C GLY A 23 23.54 -37.98 -19.77
N GLY A 24 24.51 -37.94 -18.84
CA GLY A 24 24.74 -39.01 -17.86
C GLY A 24 23.80 -38.99 -16.65
N ALA A 25 23.23 -37.84 -16.30
CA ALA A 25 22.31 -37.69 -15.18
C ALA A 25 20.86 -37.49 -15.69
N PRO A 26 19.86 -38.19 -15.13
CA PRO A 26 18.46 -37.96 -15.44
C PRO A 26 18.02 -36.57 -15.00
N SER A 27 16.97 -36.04 -15.63
CA SER A 27 16.45 -34.69 -15.33
C SER A 27 16.08 -34.51 -13.86
N GLU A 28 15.56 -35.55 -13.20
CA GLU A 28 15.24 -35.52 -11.78
C GLU A 28 16.48 -35.33 -10.89
N GLU A 29 17.60 -35.97 -11.24
CA GLU A 29 18.87 -35.82 -10.51
C GLU A 29 19.46 -34.43 -10.73
N LEU A 30 19.43 -33.90 -11.95
CA LEU A 30 19.89 -32.54 -12.25
C LEU A 30 19.02 -31.45 -11.58
N LEU A 31 17.72 -31.72 -11.40
CA LEU A 31 16.82 -30.83 -10.65
C LEU A 31 17.10 -30.88 -9.15
N ALA A 32 17.48 -32.03 -8.61
CA ALA A 32 17.83 -32.20 -7.20
C ALA A 32 19.24 -31.68 -6.87
N ASN A 33 20.19 -31.88 -7.79
CA ASN A 33 21.60 -31.54 -7.65
C ASN A 33 22.14 -30.87 -8.93
N PRO A 34 21.86 -29.57 -9.14
CA PRO A 34 22.34 -28.85 -10.32
C PRO A 34 23.88 -28.80 -10.39
N GLU A 35 24.45 -29.11 -11.55
CA GLU A 35 25.90 -29.25 -11.75
C GLU A 35 26.64 -27.90 -11.94
N PHE A 36 25.96 -26.87 -12.43
CA PHE A 36 26.56 -25.57 -12.80
C PHE A 36 25.98 -24.41 -11.98
N VAL A 37 25.93 -24.57 -10.66
CA VAL A 37 25.42 -23.56 -9.72
C VAL A 37 26.36 -22.35 -9.68
N ARG A 38 25.80 -21.15 -9.83
CA ARG A 38 26.51 -19.88 -9.63
C ARG A 38 26.21 -19.34 -8.24
N ASP A 39 27.07 -19.62 -7.25
CA ASP A 39 26.86 -19.20 -5.85
C ASP A 39 26.69 -17.69 -5.71
N LYS A 40 27.44 -16.91 -6.50
CA LYS A 40 27.35 -15.45 -6.49
C LYS A 40 25.93 -14.92 -6.81
N ALA A 41 25.18 -15.64 -7.65
CA ALA A 41 23.81 -15.27 -7.95
C ALA A 41 22.91 -15.41 -6.71
N TYR A 42 23.12 -16.43 -5.88
CA TYR A 42 22.36 -16.63 -4.65
C TYR A 42 22.74 -15.65 -3.54
N GLU A 43 23.99 -15.18 -3.50
CA GLU A 43 24.38 -14.07 -2.61
C GLU A 43 23.61 -12.79 -2.97
N ILE A 44 23.48 -12.47 -4.26
CA ILE A 44 22.71 -11.32 -4.75
C ILE A 44 21.23 -11.50 -4.39
N LEU A 45 20.65 -12.65 -4.70
CA LEU A 45 19.24 -12.95 -4.40
C LEU A 45 18.92 -12.91 -2.91
N ALA A 46 19.89 -13.25 -2.05
CA ALA A 46 19.76 -13.15 -0.59
C ALA A 46 19.81 -11.70 -0.06
N GLY A 47 20.02 -10.72 -0.94
CA GLY A 47 20.13 -9.30 -0.58
C GLY A 47 21.52 -8.90 -0.09
N GLY A 48 22.55 -9.69 -0.42
CA GLY A 48 23.93 -9.45 0.01
C GLY A 48 24.65 -8.33 -0.74
N ASN A 49 24.06 -7.78 -1.81
CA ASN A 49 24.64 -6.67 -2.57
C ASN A 49 23.82 -5.37 -2.37
N PRO A 50 24.27 -4.42 -1.53
CA PRO A 50 23.56 -3.17 -1.30
C PRO A 50 23.61 -2.20 -2.51
N GLU A 51 24.54 -2.42 -3.45
CA GLU A 51 24.65 -1.63 -4.68
C GLU A 51 23.62 -2.04 -5.74
N GLU A 52 23.10 -3.27 -5.67
CA GLU A 52 22.09 -3.81 -6.59
C GLU A 52 20.80 -4.10 -5.81
N PRO A 53 19.94 -3.09 -5.59
CA PRO A 53 18.73 -3.28 -4.83
C PRO A 53 17.78 -4.24 -5.55
N LEU A 54 17.29 -5.22 -4.80
CA LEU A 54 16.40 -6.25 -5.33
C LEU A 54 15.03 -5.65 -5.67
N PRO A 55 14.37 -6.12 -6.75
CA PRO A 55 12.99 -5.76 -6.98
C PRO A 55 12.12 -6.24 -5.81
N PRO A 56 11.04 -5.51 -5.47
CA PRO A 56 10.24 -5.80 -4.29
C PRO A 56 9.31 -7.00 -4.46
N ALA A 57 9.37 -7.67 -5.62
CA ALA A 57 8.58 -8.84 -5.95
C ALA A 57 8.97 -10.04 -5.08
N MET A 58 7.95 -10.74 -4.56
CA MET A 58 8.15 -11.97 -3.81
C MET A 58 8.68 -13.09 -4.72
N PRO A 59 9.58 -13.96 -4.24
CA PRO A 59 9.96 -14.17 -2.83
C PRO A 59 11.28 -13.47 -2.41
N LEU A 60 11.70 -12.39 -3.07
CA LEU A 60 13.00 -11.75 -2.77
C LEU A 60 12.96 -10.90 -1.50
N PRO A 61 13.98 -10.92 -0.62
CA PRO A 61 15.25 -11.64 -0.75
C PRO A 61 15.15 -13.15 -0.48
N LEU A 62 15.74 -13.96 -1.36
CA LEU A 62 15.75 -15.42 -1.30
C LEU A 62 17.08 -15.93 -0.72
N HIS A 63 17.06 -16.42 0.52
CA HIS A 63 18.23 -17.04 1.15
C HIS A 63 18.22 -18.56 0.93
N GLN A 64 18.80 -19.02 -0.19
CA GLN A 64 18.73 -20.43 -0.63
C GLN A 64 19.16 -21.46 0.43
N PRO A 65 20.26 -21.27 1.20
CA PRO A 65 20.64 -22.23 2.24
C PRO A 65 19.59 -22.36 3.34
N LEU A 66 18.90 -21.28 3.69
CA LEU A 66 17.86 -21.30 4.73
C LEU A 66 16.62 -22.05 4.24
N GLU A 67 16.22 -21.83 2.98
CA GLU A 67 15.12 -22.58 2.36
C GLU A 67 15.42 -24.08 2.26
N LYS A 68 16.67 -24.46 1.97
CA LYS A 68 17.09 -25.87 2.00
C LYS A 68 16.95 -26.44 3.42
N THR A 69 17.46 -25.74 4.43
CA THR A 69 17.36 -26.14 5.83
C THR A 69 15.91 -26.32 6.27
N ARG A 70 15.03 -25.36 5.96
CA ARG A 70 13.57 -25.45 6.21
C ARG A 70 12.98 -26.73 5.64
N ARG A 71 13.25 -27.04 4.37
CA ARG A 71 12.74 -28.24 3.70
C ARG A 71 13.28 -29.55 4.30
N PHE A 72 14.55 -29.59 4.70
CA PHE A 72 15.10 -30.78 5.36
C PHE A 72 14.43 -31.02 6.71
N PHE A 73 14.26 -29.98 7.52
CA PHE A 73 13.59 -30.08 8.82
C PHE A 73 12.10 -30.42 8.72
N GLU A 74 11.39 -29.88 7.72
CA GLU A 74 10.04 -30.33 7.39
C GLU A 74 10.01 -31.82 7.03
N ARG A 75 10.98 -32.32 6.27
CA ARG A 75 11.07 -33.75 5.94
C ARG A 75 11.35 -34.63 7.15
N PHE A 76 12.02 -34.10 8.18
CA PHE A 76 12.26 -34.79 9.44
C PHE A 76 11.10 -34.68 10.43
N GLU A 77 10.00 -34.00 10.07
CA GLU A 77 8.87 -33.73 10.97
C GLU A 77 9.28 -32.96 12.23
N ALA A 78 10.35 -32.16 12.12
CA ALA A 78 10.89 -31.33 13.20
C ALA A 78 11.06 -29.90 12.67
N PRO A 79 10.01 -29.07 12.66
CA PRO A 79 10.06 -27.71 12.13
C PRO A 79 11.25 -26.91 12.67
N LEU A 80 11.91 -26.14 11.79
CA LEU A 80 13.08 -25.35 12.16
C LEU A 80 12.90 -24.48 13.42
N PRO A 81 11.78 -23.76 13.66
CA PRO A 81 11.65 -22.96 14.88
C PRO A 81 11.61 -23.81 16.15
N GLU A 82 11.04 -25.01 16.12
CA GLU A 82 11.05 -25.94 17.27
C GLU A 82 12.46 -26.45 17.55
N VAL A 83 13.23 -26.75 16.50
CA VAL A 83 14.63 -27.18 16.64
C VAL A 83 15.49 -26.05 17.18
N MET A 84 15.34 -24.83 16.65
CA MET A 84 16.01 -23.64 17.17
C MET A 84 15.68 -23.42 18.65
N GLU A 85 14.40 -23.56 19.03
CA GLU A 85 14.01 -23.46 20.43
C GLU A 85 14.65 -24.53 21.30
N ALA A 86 14.68 -25.79 20.86
CA ALA A 86 15.23 -26.90 21.63
C ALA A 86 16.76 -26.82 21.86
N VAL A 87 17.50 -26.24 20.90
CA VAL A 87 18.97 -26.16 20.95
C VAL A 87 19.50 -24.77 21.32
N ARG A 88 18.61 -23.82 21.68
CA ARG A 88 19.01 -22.46 22.08
C ARG A 88 19.92 -22.49 23.31
N LYS A 89 20.84 -21.53 23.36
CA LYS A 89 21.84 -21.41 24.42
C LYS A 89 21.26 -20.86 25.73
N ASP A 90 20.36 -19.89 25.61
CA ASP A 90 19.71 -19.19 26.71
C ASP A 90 18.35 -18.62 26.26
N ASP A 91 17.68 -17.88 27.14
CA ASP A 91 16.38 -17.26 26.89
C ASP A 91 16.49 -15.77 26.49
N ALA A 92 17.62 -15.33 25.94
CA ALA A 92 17.75 -13.96 25.45
C ALA A 92 16.75 -13.67 24.32
N ILE A 93 16.10 -12.51 24.39
CA ILE A 93 15.18 -12.06 23.33
C ILE A 93 15.97 -11.69 22.08
N GLU A 94 17.03 -10.91 22.29
CA GLU A 94 17.91 -10.43 21.24
C GLU A 94 19.14 -11.31 21.07
N ARG A 95 19.72 -11.20 19.89
CA ARG A 95 21.04 -11.72 19.57
C ARG A 95 22.10 -11.07 20.47
N PRO A 96 23.19 -11.77 20.80
CA PRO A 96 24.30 -11.15 21.51
C PRO A 96 24.85 -9.94 20.73
N VAL A 97 25.32 -8.94 21.48
CA VAL A 97 26.00 -7.76 20.92
C VAL A 97 27.46 -7.80 21.39
N PRO A 98 28.46 -7.73 20.47
CA PRO A 98 28.32 -7.59 19.01
C PRO A 98 27.72 -8.83 18.34
N ALA A 99 27.08 -8.64 17.19
CA ALA A 99 26.36 -9.70 16.49
C ALA A 99 27.30 -10.82 16.02
N ASP A 100 27.06 -12.03 16.49
CA ASP A 100 27.62 -13.27 15.92
C ASP A 100 26.64 -13.79 14.85
N PRO A 101 27.08 -14.06 13.61
CA PRO A 101 26.20 -14.53 12.54
C PRO A 101 25.55 -15.89 12.83
N VAL A 102 26.14 -16.72 13.70
CA VAL A 102 25.66 -18.07 14.04
C VAL A 102 24.71 -18.06 15.23
N GLU A 103 24.89 -17.13 16.17
CA GLU A 103 24.02 -17.02 17.35
C GLU A 103 22.63 -16.44 16.99
N TYR A 104 21.63 -16.80 17.78
CA TYR A 104 20.23 -16.40 17.59
C TYR A 104 19.51 -16.27 18.94
N GLY A 105 18.46 -15.45 19.00
CA GLY A 105 17.60 -15.29 20.18
C GLY A 105 16.14 -15.61 19.91
N TRP A 106 15.25 -15.38 20.89
CA TRP A 106 13.80 -15.59 20.70
C TRP A 106 13.21 -14.79 19.54
N ARG A 107 13.75 -13.60 19.24
CA ARG A 107 13.34 -12.83 18.07
C ARG A 107 13.57 -13.59 16.75
N ASP A 108 14.68 -14.31 16.63
CA ASP A 108 14.97 -15.12 15.44
C ASP A 108 14.07 -16.35 15.36
N ILE A 109 13.78 -16.99 16.50
CA ILE A 109 12.86 -18.13 16.57
C ILE A 109 11.46 -17.71 16.12
N LEU A 110 10.92 -16.62 16.68
CA LEU A 110 9.58 -16.11 16.33
C LEU A 110 9.51 -15.53 14.91
N MET A 111 10.62 -15.00 14.39
CA MET A 111 10.76 -14.63 12.98
C MET A 111 10.68 -15.88 12.07
N GLU A 112 11.30 -16.98 12.48
CA GLU A 112 11.27 -18.26 11.75
C GLU A 112 9.88 -18.92 11.77
N GLU A 113 9.08 -18.74 12.82
CA GLU A 113 7.65 -19.13 12.82
C GLU A 113 6.87 -18.52 11.66
N LEU A 114 7.26 -17.31 11.23
CA LEU A 114 6.69 -16.59 10.08
C LEU A 114 7.42 -16.91 8.77
N ARG A 115 8.43 -17.78 8.81
CA ARG A 115 9.37 -18.11 7.73
C ARG A 115 10.09 -16.89 7.16
N ILE A 116 10.23 -15.82 7.94
CA ILE A 116 10.89 -14.58 7.50
C ILE A 116 12.41 -14.76 7.67
N SER A 117 13.20 -14.40 6.65
CA SER A 117 14.67 -14.40 6.78
C SER A 117 15.15 -13.12 7.46
N ARG A 118 16.38 -13.10 8.02
CA ARG A 118 16.97 -11.88 8.59
C ARG A 118 17.00 -10.70 7.61
N ALA A 119 17.27 -10.96 6.33
CA ALA A 119 17.27 -9.94 5.28
C ALA A 119 15.86 -9.39 5.03
N GLU A 120 14.85 -10.26 4.99
CA GLU A 120 13.46 -9.86 4.85
C GLU A 120 12.94 -9.12 6.09
N TYR A 121 13.35 -9.55 7.29
CA TYR A 121 13.03 -8.86 8.54
C TYR A 121 13.59 -7.44 8.54
N LYS A 122 14.82 -7.23 8.06
CA LYS A 122 15.42 -5.90 7.90
C LYS A 122 14.53 -5.00 7.03
N LEU A 123 13.98 -5.49 5.92
CA LEU A 123 13.05 -4.72 5.08
C LEU A 123 11.74 -4.32 5.81
N LEU A 124 11.32 -5.11 6.80
CA LEU A 124 10.12 -4.86 7.59
C LEU A 124 10.36 -3.99 8.83
N THR A 125 11.61 -3.82 9.29
CA THR A 125 11.90 -3.15 10.56
C THR A 125 12.90 -2.01 10.47
N ASP A 126 13.75 -1.97 9.44
CA ASP A 126 14.79 -0.95 9.26
C ASP A 126 14.43 -0.06 8.07
N ARG A 127 14.44 1.26 8.27
CA ARG A 127 14.43 2.22 7.16
C ARG A 127 14.98 3.58 7.59
N SER A 128 15.70 4.22 6.69
CA SER A 128 16.23 5.56 6.88
C SER A 128 16.09 6.36 5.60
N LEU A 129 15.71 7.63 5.74
CA LEU A 129 15.47 8.55 4.64
C LEU A 129 16.65 9.51 4.36
N SER A 130 17.91 9.04 4.46
CA SER A 130 19.18 9.74 4.05
C SER A 130 19.65 10.89 4.99
N LEU A 131 20.93 11.24 5.25
CA LEU A 131 22.28 11.06 4.66
C LEU A 131 23.29 10.72 5.79
N ARG A 132 24.15 9.69 5.61
CA ARG A 132 25.23 9.20 6.52
C ARG A 132 24.87 8.06 7.52
N ASP A 133 24.38 6.92 7.04
CA ASP A 133 24.78 5.59 7.59
C ASP A 133 24.06 4.44 6.85
N ASP A 134 24.59 3.21 6.98
CA ASP A 134 24.23 1.90 6.38
C ASP A 134 22.74 1.45 6.34
N SER A 135 21.84 2.30 5.84
CA SER A 135 20.39 2.19 6.03
C SER A 135 19.56 2.20 4.73
N LEU A 136 18.33 1.66 4.78
CA LEU A 136 17.48 1.40 3.60
C LEU A 136 16.63 2.61 3.17
N THR A 137 16.87 3.09 1.94
CA THR A 137 16.13 4.17 1.28
C THR A 137 14.90 3.67 0.51
N LEU A 138 13.94 4.55 0.20
CA LEU A 138 12.77 4.21 -0.63
C LEU A 138 13.18 3.62 -1.99
N ARG A 139 14.25 4.18 -2.59
CA ARG A 139 14.90 3.66 -3.80
C ARG A 139 15.30 2.19 -3.65
N GLN A 140 15.95 1.83 -2.53
CA GLN A 140 16.37 0.45 -2.26
C GLN A 140 15.20 -0.48 -1.96
N LEU A 141 14.22 -0.04 -1.15
CA LEU A 141 13.03 -0.84 -0.83
C LEU A 141 12.28 -1.28 -2.10
N TYR A 142 12.18 -0.38 -3.08
CA TYR A 142 11.44 -0.62 -4.32
C TYR A 142 12.30 -1.08 -5.49
N GLY A 143 13.57 -1.41 -5.29
CA GLY A 143 14.44 -1.95 -6.33
C GLY A 143 14.68 -0.98 -7.49
N PHE A 144 14.88 0.30 -7.21
CA PHE A 144 15.27 1.30 -8.22
C PHE A 144 16.79 1.32 -8.41
N PRO A 145 17.29 1.54 -9.64
CA PRO A 145 18.73 1.59 -9.90
C PRO A 145 19.50 2.59 -9.03
N PRO A 146 20.80 2.35 -8.77
CA PRO A 146 21.71 3.37 -8.26
C PRO A 146 21.60 4.70 -9.00
N GLY A 147 21.58 5.80 -8.25
CA GLY A 147 21.54 7.15 -8.81
C GLY A 147 20.15 7.65 -9.26
N THR A 148 19.08 6.85 -9.19
CA THR A 148 17.72 7.38 -9.40
C THR A 148 17.39 8.42 -8.31
N LEU A 149 16.95 9.61 -8.73
CA LEU A 149 16.61 10.71 -7.84
C LEU A 149 15.34 10.40 -7.04
N GLU A 150 15.22 10.96 -5.84
CA GLU A 150 14.08 10.72 -4.95
C GLU A 150 12.74 11.17 -5.57
N ASP A 151 12.74 12.30 -6.27
CA ASP A 151 11.54 12.80 -6.96
C ASP A 151 11.08 11.87 -8.09
N ASP A 152 12.02 11.27 -8.84
CA ASP A 152 11.70 10.30 -9.90
C ASP A 152 11.14 9.00 -9.31
N VAL A 153 11.71 8.55 -8.18
CA VAL A 153 11.19 7.40 -7.42
C VAL A 153 9.76 7.68 -6.98
N LEU A 154 9.52 8.84 -6.35
CA LEU A 154 8.20 9.20 -5.83
C LEU A 154 7.17 9.39 -6.94
N ALA A 155 7.54 10.02 -8.05
CA ALA A 155 6.68 10.19 -9.21
C ALA A 155 6.29 8.84 -9.83
N CYS A 156 7.24 7.90 -9.92
CA CYS A 156 7.00 6.55 -10.40
C CYS A 156 6.06 5.78 -9.45
N LEU A 157 6.32 5.81 -8.14
CA LEU A 157 5.50 5.10 -7.14
C LEU A 157 4.10 5.70 -6.98
N SER A 158 3.94 7.00 -7.21
CA SER A 158 2.63 7.65 -7.13
C SER A 158 1.67 7.20 -8.23
N ASN A 159 2.18 6.73 -9.38
CA ASN A 159 1.36 6.16 -10.44
C ASN A 159 0.93 4.71 -10.12
N VAL A 160 -0.38 4.45 -10.07
CA VAL A 160 -0.92 3.16 -9.61
C VAL A 160 -0.50 2.01 -10.54
N LYS A 161 -0.47 2.24 -11.87
CA LYS A 161 -0.04 1.23 -12.84
C LYS A 161 1.44 0.88 -12.69
N ALA A 162 2.28 1.87 -12.46
CA ALA A 162 3.71 1.64 -12.22
C ALA A 162 3.94 0.95 -10.88
N PHE A 163 3.23 1.37 -9.82
CA PHE A 163 3.27 0.77 -8.49
C PHE A 163 2.86 -0.71 -8.50
N THR A 164 1.71 -1.03 -9.09
CA THR A 164 1.18 -2.42 -9.18
C THR A 164 2.14 -3.34 -9.93
N ARG A 165 2.69 -2.88 -11.06
CA ARG A 165 3.70 -3.64 -11.83
C ARG A 165 4.98 -3.87 -11.04
N ARG A 166 5.45 -2.85 -10.31
CA ARG A 166 6.68 -2.94 -9.51
C ARG A 166 6.51 -3.89 -8.32
N MET A 167 5.38 -3.82 -7.64
CA MET A 167 5.07 -4.69 -6.49
C MET A 167 4.56 -6.09 -6.89
N GLY A 168 4.18 -6.28 -8.16
CA GLY A 168 3.59 -7.53 -8.63
C GLY A 168 2.23 -7.83 -7.98
N ILE A 169 1.38 -6.82 -7.85
CA ILE A 169 0.01 -6.92 -7.30
C ILE A 169 -1.02 -6.41 -8.33
N THR A 170 -2.29 -6.76 -8.13
CA THR A 170 -3.39 -6.34 -9.01
C THR A 170 -3.94 -4.97 -8.62
N TYR A 171 -4.81 -4.41 -9.47
CA TYR A 171 -5.50 -3.17 -9.15
C TYR A 171 -6.53 -3.36 -8.03
N GLU A 172 -7.24 -4.50 -8.06
CA GLU A 172 -8.16 -4.92 -7.03
C GLU A 172 -7.47 -5.01 -5.67
N ASP A 173 -6.24 -5.54 -5.64
CA ASP A 173 -5.43 -5.56 -4.42
C ASP A 173 -5.17 -4.14 -3.90
N VAL A 174 -4.87 -3.16 -4.77
CA VAL A 174 -4.66 -1.77 -4.35
C VAL A 174 -5.92 -1.18 -3.73
N ILE A 175 -7.09 -1.39 -4.33
CA ILE A 175 -8.37 -0.92 -3.77
C ILE A 175 -8.57 -1.53 -2.37
N GLU A 176 -8.37 -2.83 -2.22
CA GLU A 176 -8.56 -3.50 -0.94
C GLU A 176 -7.53 -3.07 0.09
N ILE A 177 -6.26 -2.85 -0.31
CA ILE A 177 -5.22 -2.28 0.56
C ILE A 177 -5.60 -0.89 1.06
N LEU A 178 -6.17 -0.02 0.22
CA LEU A 178 -6.58 1.33 0.63
C LEU A 178 -7.77 1.35 1.59
N LYS A 179 -8.52 0.25 1.69
CA LYS A 179 -9.59 0.07 2.70
C LYS A 179 -9.07 -0.44 4.04
N THR A 180 -7.82 -0.90 4.11
CA THR A 180 -7.23 -1.39 5.36
C THR A 180 -6.98 -0.26 6.35
N ARG A 181 -7.16 -0.55 7.65
CA ARG A 181 -6.89 0.43 8.71
C ARG A 181 -5.40 0.74 8.81
N PHE A 182 -4.56 -0.25 8.54
CA PHE A 182 -3.12 -0.06 8.66
C PHE A 182 -2.59 0.93 7.63
N VAL A 183 -2.99 0.80 6.36
CA VAL A 183 -2.56 1.73 5.30
C VAL A 183 -3.32 3.05 5.36
N ASN A 184 -4.61 2.99 5.67
CA ASN A 184 -5.48 4.15 5.74
C ASN A 184 -6.18 4.20 7.11
N PRO A 185 -5.57 4.84 8.13
CA PRO A 185 -6.09 4.84 9.51
C PRO A 185 -7.54 5.30 9.65
N ASN A 186 -7.99 6.16 8.74
CA ASN A 186 -9.34 6.70 8.72
C ASN A 186 -10.29 5.92 7.80
N SER A 187 -9.91 4.76 7.27
CA SER A 187 -10.72 3.96 6.33
C SER A 187 -12.09 3.54 6.88
N ALA A 188 -12.26 3.51 8.20
CA ALA A 188 -13.56 3.30 8.85
C ALA A 188 -14.63 4.34 8.44
N LEU A 189 -14.20 5.51 7.96
CA LEU A 189 -15.08 6.56 7.43
C LEU A 189 -15.59 6.25 6.02
N LEU A 190 -14.88 5.44 5.23
CA LEU A 190 -15.20 5.20 3.81
C LEU A 190 -16.64 4.71 3.60
N PRO A 191 -17.15 3.70 4.34
CA PRO A 191 -18.52 3.24 4.13
C PRO A 191 -19.58 4.32 4.42
N ARG A 192 -19.32 5.25 5.35
CA ARG A 192 -20.22 6.39 5.64
C ARG A 192 -20.18 7.42 4.52
N LEU A 193 -18.98 7.71 4.03
CA LEU A 193 -18.74 8.68 2.98
C LEU A 193 -19.30 8.20 1.64
N GLU A 194 -19.12 6.92 1.31
CA GLU A 194 -19.71 6.28 0.12
C GLU A 194 -21.24 6.35 0.16
N ARG A 195 -21.85 6.13 1.34
CA ARG A 195 -23.31 6.27 1.52
C ARG A 195 -23.82 7.68 1.31
N LEU A 196 -23.01 8.72 1.52
CA LEU A 196 -23.42 10.10 1.23
C LEU A 196 -23.68 10.30 -0.27
N GLY A 197 -23.08 9.50 -1.15
CA GLY A 197 -23.29 9.60 -2.59
C GLY A 197 -22.73 10.87 -3.23
N VAL A 198 -21.92 11.64 -2.50
CA VAL A 198 -21.30 12.88 -2.98
C VAL A 198 -19.78 12.77 -3.03
N PRO A 199 -19.11 13.42 -4.00
CA PRO A 199 -17.66 13.44 -4.06
C PRO A 199 -17.04 14.28 -2.94
N PHE A 200 -15.77 14.02 -2.60
CA PHE A 200 -15.02 14.77 -1.57
C PHE A 200 -15.02 16.29 -1.80
N ILE A 201 -15.07 16.73 -3.05
CA ILE A 201 -15.15 18.17 -3.36
C ILE A 201 -16.40 18.83 -2.80
N THR A 202 -17.53 18.13 -2.75
CA THR A 202 -18.78 18.66 -2.18
C THR A 202 -18.61 18.90 -0.68
N LEU A 203 -17.95 17.98 0.02
CA LEU A 203 -17.62 18.11 1.45
C LEU A 203 -16.66 19.28 1.69
N TYR A 204 -15.68 19.44 0.81
CA TYR A 204 -14.73 20.54 0.84
C TYR A 204 -15.41 21.91 0.63
N LYS A 205 -16.31 22.01 -0.35
CA LYS A 205 -17.10 23.22 -0.60
C LYS A 205 -18.02 23.56 0.56
N LEU A 206 -18.65 22.54 1.17
CA LEU A 206 -19.48 22.72 2.37
C LEU A 206 -18.66 23.34 3.50
N LYS A 207 -17.46 22.82 3.77
CA LYS A 207 -16.59 23.32 4.85
C LYS A 207 -16.14 24.78 4.63
N ARG A 208 -16.03 25.21 3.38
CA ARG A 208 -15.65 26.59 3.01
C ARG A 208 -16.82 27.56 2.96
N GLY A 209 -18.06 27.07 3.00
CA GLY A 209 -19.26 27.87 2.74
C GLY A 209 -19.44 28.22 1.26
N ASP A 210 -18.80 27.49 0.36
CA ASP A 210 -18.90 27.69 -1.10
C ASP A 210 -20.20 27.09 -1.68
N ILE A 211 -20.89 26.23 -0.92
CA ILE A 211 -22.25 25.74 -1.21
C ILE A 211 -23.15 25.96 0.02
N ALA A 212 -24.44 26.24 -0.23
CA ALA A 212 -25.41 26.41 0.84
C ALA A 212 -25.80 25.05 1.46
N LEU A 213 -26.28 25.05 2.71
CA LEU A 213 -26.69 23.82 3.39
C LEU A 213 -27.86 23.11 2.67
N ASP A 214 -28.80 23.87 2.13
CA ASP A 214 -29.94 23.31 1.39
C ASP A 214 -29.47 22.62 0.10
N GLU A 215 -28.54 23.23 -0.63
CA GLU A 215 -27.92 22.65 -1.83
C GLU A 215 -27.13 21.38 -1.49
N PHE A 216 -26.42 21.36 -0.35
CA PHE A 216 -25.73 20.17 0.13
C PHE A 216 -26.72 19.04 0.46
N ASN A 217 -27.83 19.36 1.14
CA ASN A 217 -28.85 18.37 1.51
C ASN A 217 -29.58 17.81 0.29
N GLU A 218 -29.73 18.59 -0.78
CA GLU A 218 -30.26 18.11 -2.06
C GLU A 218 -29.25 17.22 -2.82
N ALA A 219 -27.96 17.44 -2.64
CA ALA A 219 -26.90 16.70 -3.33
C ALA A 219 -26.61 15.32 -2.72
N ILE A 220 -26.81 15.13 -1.41
CA ILE A 220 -26.57 13.85 -0.73
C ILE A 220 -27.62 12.80 -1.12
N ALA A 221 -27.24 11.52 -1.00
CA ALA A 221 -28.13 10.41 -1.28
C ALA A 221 -29.44 10.49 -0.47
N PRO A 222 -30.60 10.13 -1.07
CA PRO A 222 -31.87 10.19 -0.38
C PRO A 222 -31.97 9.15 0.74
N HIS A 223 -32.83 9.39 1.73
CA HIS A 223 -33.14 8.47 2.83
C HIS A 223 -31.97 8.11 3.75
N LEU A 224 -30.98 8.99 3.89
CA LEU A 224 -29.96 8.86 4.92
C LEU A 224 -30.54 9.16 6.30
N ASP A 225 -30.18 8.33 7.28
CA ASP A 225 -30.55 8.51 8.67
C ASP A 225 -29.51 9.40 9.37
N PRO A 226 -29.86 10.63 9.81
CA PRO A 226 -28.94 11.53 10.49
C PRO A 226 -28.40 10.99 11.81
N ALA A 227 -29.09 10.04 12.46
CA ALA A 227 -28.59 9.42 13.70
C ALA A 227 -27.26 8.68 13.48
N GLN A 228 -27.01 8.20 12.26
CA GLN A 228 -25.75 7.57 11.86
C GLN A 228 -24.63 8.58 11.55
N TYR A 229 -24.89 9.88 11.75
CA TYR A 229 -23.96 10.98 11.51
C TYR A 229 -24.06 12.01 12.66
N ASP A 230 -24.10 11.51 13.90
CA ASP A 230 -24.16 12.31 15.14
C ASP A 230 -25.31 13.34 15.15
N GLY A 231 -26.42 13.00 14.49
CA GLY A 231 -27.65 13.81 14.41
C GLY A 231 -27.66 14.85 13.28
N SER A 232 -26.53 15.18 12.67
CA SER A 232 -26.43 16.14 11.57
C SER A 232 -25.28 15.80 10.64
N ILE A 233 -25.61 15.39 9.41
CA ILE A 233 -24.63 15.01 8.38
C ILE A 233 -23.66 16.17 8.10
N ALA A 234 -24.18 17.38 7.89
CA ALA A 234 -23.34 18.54 7.61
C ALA A 234 -22.41 18.88 8.80
N ALA A 235 -22.92 18.82 10.03
CA ALA A 235 -22.12 19.09 11.22
C ALA A 235 -21.09 17.97 11.47
N TRP A 236 -21.42 16.72 11.17
CA TRP A 236 -20.48 15.60 11.22
C TRP A 236 -19.36 15.74 10.20
N VAL A 237 -19.67 16.16 8.96
CA VAL A 237 -18.66 16.40 7.92
C VAL A 237 -17.74 17.55 8.31
N THR A 238 -18.29 18.72 8.64
CA THR A 238 -17.48 19.92 8.90
C THR A 238 -16.84 19.92 10.27
N ASP A 239 -17.49 19.27 11.24
CA ASP A 239 -17.10 19.07 12.62
C ASP A 239 -16.61 20.35 13.31
N GLU A 240 -17.27 21.48 13.04
CA GLU A 240 -16.86 22.79 13.57
C GLU A 240 -16.83 22.81 15.10
N ALA A 241 -17.74 22.07 15.74
CA ALA A 241 -17.81 21.95 17.19
C ALA A 241 -16.52 21.36 17.81
N ASN A 242 -15.81 20.49 17.10
CA ASN A 242 -14.55 19.88 17.55
C ASN A 242 -13.34 20.39 16.74
N GLY A 243 -13.40 21.64 16.26
CA GLY A 243 -12.30 22.26 15.53
C GLY A 243 -12.03 21.68 14.14
N GLY A 244 -12.99 20.93 13.57
CA GLY A 244 -12.88 20.30 12.27
C GLY A 244 -12.12 18.97 12.27
N ALA A 245 -12.03 18.28 13.41
CA ALA A 245 -11.26 17.05 13.53
C ALA A 245 -11.73 15.96 12.55
N ASN A 246 -13.04 15.72 12.43
CA ASN A 246 -13.55 14.73 11.48
C ASN A 246 -13.32 15.15 10.03
N TYR A 247 -13.47 16.45 9.71
CA TYR A 247 -13.13 16.98 8.40
C TYR A 247 -11.67 16.69 8.02
N THR A 248 -10.72 16.94 8.94
CA THR A 248 -9.31 16.63 8.75
C THR A 248 -9.08 15.14 8.51
N ARG A 249 -9.77 14.27 9.26
CA ARG A 249 -9.70 12.81 9.07
C ARG A 249 -10.21 12.40 7.69
N ILE A 250 -11.33 12.93 7.23
CA ILE A 250 -11.88 12.68 5.89
C ILE A 250 -10.87 13.11 4.81
N MET A 251 -10.31 14.31 4.92
CA MET A 251 -9.37 14.85 3.92
C MET A 251 -7.99 14.17 3.94
N SER A 252 -7.66 13.45 5.02
CA SER A 252 -6.43 12.64 5.12
C SER A 252 -6.53 11.25 4.46
N LEU A 253 -7.72 10.82 4.04
CA LEU A 253 -7.90 9.52 3.39
C LEU A 253 -7.04 9.41 2.13
N ILE A 254 -6.35 8.28 1.98
CA ILE A 254 -5.63 7.96 0.74
C ILE A 254 -6.64 7.34 -0.24
N THR A 255 -6.73 7.94 -1.41
CA THR A 255 -7.65 7.56 -2.48
C THR A 255 -6.91 7.46 -3.81
N LEU A 256 -7.62 6.99 -4.84
CA LEU A 256 -7.13 7.01 -6.21
C LEU A 256 -7.83 8.13 -6.98
N ALA A 257 -7.04 8.98 -7.63
CA ALA A 257 -7.55 10.05 -8.47
C ALA A 257 -6.78 10.11 -9.79
N GLU A 258 -7.39 10.71 -10.81
CA GLU A 258 -6.73 10.91 -12.08
C GLU A 258 -5.64 11.97 -11.99
N SER A 259 -4.45 11.62 -12.45
CA SER A 259 -3.35 12.54 -12.68
C SER A 259 -3.61 13.34 -13.94
N ILE A 260 -4.35 14.41 -13.78
CA ILE A 260 -4.57 15.36 -14.86
C ILE A 260 -3.42 16.38 -14.81
N ALA A 261 -2.64 16.46 -15.89
CA ALA A 261 -1.51 17.38 -15.97
C ALA A 261 -1.98 18.84 -16.03
N THR A 262 -1.14 19.80 -15.65
CA THR A 262 -1.43 21.21 -15.94
C THR A 262 -1.28 21.46 -17.44
N TRP A 263 -2.13 22.30 -18.02
CA TRP A 263 -2.02 22.73 -19.41
C TRP A 263 -0.68 23.42 -19.66
N GLU A 264 -0.08 23.15 -20.81
CA GLU A 264 1.19 23.74 -21.25
C GLU A 264 1.03 24.30 -22.67
N ALA A 265 1.68 25.45 -22.92
CA ALA A 265 1.66 26.11 -24.21
C ALA A 265 2.51 25.37 -25.24
N THR A 266 2.07 25.36 -26.50
CA THR A 266 2.81 24.76 -27.63
C THR A 266 3.23 23.31 -27.39
N LYS A 267 2.42 22.55 -26.66
CA LYS A 267 2.67 21.14 -26.33
C LYS A 267 1.84 20.23 -27.22
N ASP A 268 2.46 19.17 -27.72
CA ASP A 268 1.75 18.12 -28.43
C ASP A 268 0.97 17.24 -27.44
N TYR A 269 -0.33 17.11 -27.69
CA TYR A 269 -1.24 16.28 -26.93
C TYR A 269 -1.79 15.16 -27.81
N SER A 270 -1.74 13.96 -27.27
CA SER A 270 -2.34 12.75 -27.85
C SER A 270 -3.82 12.65 -27.46
N ARG A 271 -4.55 11.78 -28.17
CA ARG A 271 -5.95 11.48 -27.82
C ARG A 271 -6.00 10.96 -26.38
N ASP A 272 -7.04 11.37 -25.65
CA ASP A 272 -7.31 11.05 -24.25
C ASP A 272 -6.38 11.74 -23.24
N ASP A 273 -5.37 12.50 -23.67
CA ASP A 273 -4.58 13.32 -22.74
C ASP A 273 -5.49 14.29 -21.98
N CYS A 274 -5.30 14.39 -20.67
CA CYS A 274 -6.15 15.20 -19.81
C CYS A 274 -5.36 16.34 -19.19
N VAL A 275 -5.91 17.56 -19.25
CA VAL A 275 -5.31 18.75 -18.67
C VAL A 275 -6.23 19.51 -17.71
N ARG A 276 -5.63 20.20 -16.74
CA ARG A 276 -6.25 21.24 -15.93
C ARG A 276 -5.72 22.61 -16.34
N PRO A 277 -6.53 23.67 -16.20
CA PRO A 277 -6.05 25.03 -16.39
C PRO A 277 -4.84 25.34 -15.50
N THR A 278 -3.96 26.27 -15.89
CA THR A 278 -2.81 26.67 -15.05
C THR A 278 -3.25 27.38 -13.77
N SER A 279 -4.41 28.02 -13.82
CA SER A 279 -5.10 28.62 -12.67
C SER A 279 -6.53 28.09 -12.62
N PRO A 280 -6.74 26.85 -12.14
CA PRO A 280 -8.08 26.28 -12.05
C PRO A 280 -8.91 27.08 -11.06
N LEU A 281 -10.22 27.16 -11.30
CA LEU A 281 -11.16 27.69 -10.30
C LEU A 281 -10.99 26.91 -8.99
N ALA A 282 -10.87 27.61 -7.87
CA ALA A 282 -10.69 26.99 -6.56
C ALA A 282 -11.81 25.98 -6.30
N GLY A 283 -11.46 24.72 -6.00
CA GLY A 283 -12.42 23.65 -5.80
C GLY A 283 -13.12 23.12 -7.07
N SER A 284 -12.60 23.40 -8.26
CA SER A 284 -13.07 22.76 -9.49
C SER A 284 -12.51 21.34 -9.64
N THR A 285 -13.38 20.37 -9.97
CA THR A 285 -12.99 19.01 -10.40
C THR A 285 -13.00 18.83 -11.90
N LEU A 286 -13.31 19.90 -12.65
CA LEU A 286 -13.35 19.83 -14.11
C LEU A 286 -11.96 19.63 -14.67
N TYR A 287 -11.90 18.82 -15.71
CA TYR A 287 -10.71 18.63 -16.52
C TYR A 287 -11.07 18.59 -17.99
N TYR A 288 -10.04 18.63 -18.82
CA TYR A 288 -10.20 18.78 -20.25
C TYR A 288 -9.47 17.65 -20.96
N GLU A 289 -10.25 16.76 -21.55
CA GLU A 289 -9.75 15.60 -22.30
C GLU A 289 -9.53 15.98 -23.77
N CYS A 290 -8.36 15.64 -24.30
CA CYS A 290 -8.00 15.81 -25.69
C CYS A 290 -8.79 14.81 -26.54
N THR A 291 -9.77 15.30 -27.28
CA THR A 291 -10.57 14.48 -28.20
C THR A 291 -10.06 14.55 -29.64
N THR A 292 -9.42 15.66 -30.00
CA THR A 292 -8.68 15.80 -31.26
C THR A 292 -7.21 16.09 -30.93
N PRO A 293 -6.29 15.16 -31.24
CA PRO A 293 -4.85 15.33 -31.02
C PRO A 293 -4.27 16.48 -31.84
N GLY A 294 -3.21 17.10 -31.32
CA GLY A 294 -2.51 18.19 -31.99
C GLY A 294 -1.62 18.97 -31.03
N THR A 295 -1.14 20.13 -31.47
CA THR A 295 -0.36 21.05 -30.65
C THR A 295 -1.28 22.11 -30.01
N SER A 296 -1.15 22.32 -28.69
CA SER A 296 -1.90 23.37 -27.98
C SER A 296 -1.49 24.77 -28.43
N GLY A 297 -2.35 25.76 -28.16
CA GLY A 297 -2.05 27.16 -28.47
C GLY A 297 -0.83 27.70 -27.72
N GLY A 298 -0.26 28.80 -28.23
CA GLY A 298 0.87 29.49 -27.57
C GLY A 298 0.49 30.24 -26.28
N SER A 299 -0.79 30.27 -25.92
CA SER A 299 -1.30 30.88 -24.71
C SER A 299 -2.53 30.11 -24.24
N GLU A 300 -2.69 29.97 -22.93
CA GLU A 300 -3.78 29.18 -22.36
C GLU A 300 -5.16 29.70 -22.81
N PRO A 301 -6.13 28.81 -23.04
CA PRO A 301 -7.53 29.20 -23.19
C PRO A 301 -7.98 30.17 -22.10
N ARG A 302 -8.36 31.39 -22.50
CA ARG A 302 -8.87 32.41 -21.56
C ARG A 302 -10.20 32.02 -20.92
N HIS A 303 -10.94 31.13 -21.60
CA HIS A 303 -12.23 30.63 -21.15
C HIS A 303 -12.32 29.14 -21.40
N TRP A 304 -12.18 28.38 -20.33
CA TRP A 304 -12.42 26.95 -20.36
C TRP A 304 -13.92 26.66 -20.22
N PRO A 305 -14.48 25.68 -20.97
CA PRO A 305 -15.88 25.29 -20.78
C PRO A 305 -16.14 24.78 -19.36
N THR A 306 -17.25 25.18 -18.76
CA THR A 306 -17.60 24.84 -17.36
C THR A 306 -18.67 23.75 -17.23
N ALA A 307 -19.22 23.28 -18.35
CA ALA A 307 -20.22 22.22 -18.39
C ALA A 307 -19.64 20.95 -19.05
N PRO A 308 -19.74 19.77 -18.41
CA PRO A 308 -19.28 18.51 -18.98
C PRO A 308 -19.86 18.23 -20.37
N GLY A 309 -19.05 17.65 -21.26
CA GLY A 309 -19.38 17.37 -22.66
C GLY A 309 -19.25 18.56 -23.61
N LYS A 310 -19.01 19.79 -23.11
CA LYS A 310 -18.71 20.95 -23.97
C LYS A 310 -17.28 20.94 -24.43
N THR A 311 -17.05 21.39 -25.67
CA THR A 311 -15.73 21.36 -26.29
C THR A 311 -15.15 22.77 -26.48
N TYR A 312 -13.82 22.85 -26.56
CA TYR A 312 -13.07 24.07 -26.86
C TYR A 312 -11.90 23.74 -27.78
N LYS A 313 -11.70 24.55 -28.83
CA LYS A 313 -10.56 24.40 -29.74
C LYS A 313 -9.41 25.30 -29.28
N ASP A 314 -8.26 24.70 -29.03
CA ASP A 314 -7.04 25.34 -28.54
C ASP A 314 -5.87 24.94 -29.45
N GLY A 315 -5.45 25.85 -30.33
CA GLY A 315 -4.53 25.49 -31.42
C GLY A 315 -5.14 24.44 -32.33
N ASP A 316 -4.45 23.30 -32.48
CA ASP A 316 -4.93 22.14 -33.23
C ASP A 316 -5.67 21.13 -32.34
N VAL A 317 -5.58 21.29 -31.01
CA VAL A 317 -6.22 20.42 -30.04
C VAL A 317 -7.69 20.79 -29.86
N VAL A 318 -8.55 19.78 -29.70
CA VAL A 318 -9.93 19.97 -29.23
C VAL A 318 -10.10 19.33 -27.87
N TRP A 319 -10.28 20.18 -26.87
CA TRP A 319 -10.55 19.83 -25.49
C TRP A 319 -12.04 19.56 -25.28
N THR A 320 -12.40 18.49 -24.58
CA THR A 320 -13.75 18.22 -24.08
C THR A 320 -13.74 18.33 -22.58
N CYS A 321 -14.62 19.17 -22.02
CA CYS A 321 -14.80 19.30 -20.59
C CYS A 321 -15.38 18.00 -20.02
N ARG A 322 -14.74 17.49 -18.99
CA ARG A 322 -15.13 16.32 -18.22
C ARG A 322 -15.25 16.69 -16.75
N ASP A 323 -16.06 15.95 -16.03
CA ASP A 323 -16.17 16.02 -14.59
C ASP A 323 -15.36 14.90 -13.92
N GLY A 324 -14.93 15.15 -12.68
CA GLY A 324 -14.10 14.22 -11.89
C GLY A 324 -14.57 12.77 -11.71
N PRO A 325 -15.85 12.36 -11.89
CA PRO A 325 -16.21 10.93 -11.84
C PRO A 325 -15.88 10.14 -13.12
N SER A 326 -15.52 10.80 -14.22
CA SER A 326 -15.16 10.13 -15.47
C SER A 326 -13.70 9.64 -15.39
N VAL A 327 -13.44 8.35 -15.59
CA VAL A 327 -12.07 7.79 -15.57
C VAL A 327 -11.54 7.67 -17.01
N CYS A 328 -10.53 8.45 -17.37
CA CYS A 328 -9.84 8.51 -18.66
C CYS A 328 -8.70 7.48 -18.84
N GLY A 329 -8.48 6.59 -17.86
CA GLY A 329 -7.64 5.38 -18.03
C GLY A 329 -6.82 4.99 -16.80
N PHE A 330 -6.63 3.68 -16.59
CA PHE A 330 -5.90 3.14 -15.43
C PHE A 330 -4.45 3.65 -15.32
N ASP A 331 -3.80 3.91 -16.45
CA ASP A 331 -2.45 4.46 -16.51
C ASP A 331 -2.35 5.90 -15.98
N LYS A 332 -3.48 6.59 -15.82
CA LYS A 332 -3.54 7.95 -15.30
C LYS A 332 -3.87 8.01 -13.81
N LEU A 333 -4.23 6.90 -13.17
CA LEU A 333 -4.53 6.90 -11.73
C LEU A 333 -3.26 7.09 -10.89
N LYS A 334 -3.37 7.97 -9.89
CA LYS A 334 -2.37 8.21 -8.86
C LYS A 334 -2.94 8.05 -7.46
N PHE A 335 -2.07 7.72 -6.51
CA PHE A 335 -2.38 7.86 -5.09
C PHE A 335 -2.43 9.34 -4.72
N CYS A 336 -3.55 9.76 -4.12
CA CYS A 336 -3.79 11.14 -3.69
C CYS A 336 -4.48 11.15 -2.33
N TYR A 337 -4.33 12.25 -1.59
CA TYR A 337 -5.22 12.52 -0.46
C TYR A 337 -6.61 12.93 -0.97
N ALA A 338 -7.65 12.64 -0.19
CA ALA A 338 -9.03 13.03 -0.50
C ALA A 338 -9.21 14.56 -0.56
N ASP A 339 -8.30 15.31 0.07
CA ASP A 339 -8.21 16.76 0.03
C ASP A 339 -8.08 17.31 -1.41
N PRO A 340 -9.10 18.05 -1.91
CA PRO A 340 -9.06 18.62 -3.25
C PRO A 340 -7.90 19.60 -3.50
N GLU A 341 -7.37 20.26 -2.47
CA GLU A 341 -6.22 21.15 -2.60
C GLU A 341 -4.89 20.38 -2.81
N LYS A 342 -4.87 19.09 -2.48
CA LYS A 342 -3.66 18.23 -2.56
C LYS A 342 -3.68 17.24 -3.71
N LEU A 343 -4.66 17.31 -4.62
CA LEU A 343 -4.76 16.37 -5.76
C LEU A 343 -3.57 16.41 -6.71
N THR A 344 -2.83 17.52 -6.77
CA THR A 344 -1.63 17.67 -7.59
C THR A 344 -0.35 17.29 -6.85
N GLN A 345 -0.44 17.04 -5.54
CA GLN A 345 0.69 16.67 -4.70
C GLN A 345 0.79 15.15 -4.59
N ASN A 346 2.00 14.61 -4.60
CA ASN A 346 2.21 13.20 -4.28
C ASN A 346 1.87 12.97 -2.80
N ILE A 347 1.33 11.79 -2.48
CA ILE A 347 1.24 11.36 -1.09
C ILE A 347 2.64 11.26 -0.48
N ARG A 348 2.71 11.37 0.84
CA ARG A 348 3.98 11.43 1.56
C ARG A 348 4.80 10.15 1.37
N ALA A 349 6.13 10.27 1.33
CA ALA A 349 7.04 9.15 1.05
C ALA A 349 6.88 8.00 2.07
N PHE A 350 6.59 8.32 3.34
CA PHE A 350 6.40 7.30 4.38
C PHE A 350 5.19 6.39 4.11
N GLU A 351 4.16 6.85 3.38
CA GLU A 351 2.99 6.03 3.01
C GLU A 351 3.42 4.86 2.12
N PHE A 352 4.40 5.07 1.24
CA PHE A 352 4.95 4.01 0.41
C PHE A 352 5.74 3.00 1.25
N VAL A 353 6.49 3.44 2.26
CA VAL A 353 7.15 2.50 3.20
C VAL A 353 6.12 1.67 3.97
N ARG A 354 5.04 2.30 4.44
CA ARG A 354 3.92 1.65 5.13
C ARG A 354 3.25 0.60 4.22
N MET A 355 2.90 0.97 2.99
CA MET A 355 2.31 0.06 2.00
C MET A 355 3.26 -1.09 1.64
N PHE A 356 4.55 -0.80 1.44
CA PHE A 356 5.56 -1.82 1.16
C PHE A 356 5.60 -2.89 2.25
N ARG A 357 5.68 -2.49 3.53
CA ARG A 357 5.71 -3.44 4.64
C ARG A 357 4.42 -4.23 4.77
N PHE A 358 3.27 -3.57 4.58
CA PHE A 358 1.97 -4.25 4.56
C PHE A 358 1.92 -5.32 3.46
N ILE A 359 2.23 -4.95 2.21
CA ILE A 359 2.18 -5.85 1.05
C ILE A 359 3.13 -7.03 1.25
N ARG A 360 4.35 -6.77 1.72
CA ARG A 360 5.32 -7.83 1.97
C ARG A 360 4.84 -8.81 3.04
N LEU A 361 4.34 -8.31 4.17
CA LEU A 361 3.82 -9.17 5.22
C LEU A 361 2.61 -9.97 4.73
N TRP A 362 1.65 -9.32 4.05
CA TRP A 362 0.48 -9.97 3.45
C TRP A 362 0.89 -11.14 2.54
N ARG A 363 1.77 -10.86 1.56
CA ARG A 363 2.24 -11.87 0.61
C ARG A 363 3.03 -12.98 1.31
N LYS A 364 3.78 -12.66 2.36
CA LYS A 364 4.55 -13.63 3.14
C LYS A 364 3.65 -14.61 3.90
N LEU A 365 2.60 -14.10 4.54
CA LEU A 365 1.67 -14.91 5.32
C LEU A 365 0.75 -15.76 4.42
N GLY A 366 0.49 -15.31 3.19
CA GLY A 366 -0.48 -15.95 2.30
C GLY A 366 -1.92 -15.83 2.80
N TRP A 367 -2.18 -14.86 3.68
CA TRP A 367 -3.51 -14.58 4.23
C TRP A 367 -4.29 -13.66 3.28
N THR A 368 -5.57 -13.42 3.58
CA THR A 368 -6.29 -12.32 2.92
C THR A 368 -5.77 -10.95 3.39
N ILE A 369 -5.97 -9.91 2.57
CA ILE A 369 -5.65 -8.52 2.92
C ILE A 369 -6.35 -8.13 4.24
N GLU A 370 -7.64 -8.47 4.37
CA GLU A 370 -8.41 -8.20 5.58
C GLU A 370 -7.82 -8.92 6.81
N GLN A 371 -7.52 -10.22 6.73
CA GLN A 371 -6.90 -10.96 7.85
C GLN A 371 -5.55 -10.37 8.26
N THR A 372 -4.76 -9.94 7.28
CA THR A 372 -3.46 -9.28 7.54
C THR A 372 -3.67 -7.95 8.27
N ASP A 373 -4.61 -7.12 7.80
CA ASP A 373 -4.98 -5.86 8.46
C ASP A 373 -5.48 -6.10 9.88
N LYS A 374 -6.33 -7.11 10.12
CA LYS A 374 -6.83 -7.44 11.46
C LYS A 374 -5.72 -7.85 12.41
N ALA A 375 -4.79 -8.68 11.93
CA ALA A 375 -3.67 -9.12 12.74
C ALA A 375 -2.73 -7.96 13.08
N ILE A 376 -2.45 -7.09 12.11
CA ILE A 376 -1.66 -5.89 12.39
C ILE A 376 -2.42 -5.00 13.39
N ALA A 377 -3.68 -4.67 13.15
CA ALA A 377 -4.48 -3.81 14.04
C ALA A 377 -4.55 -4.34 15.49
N ALA A 378 -4.60 -5.65 15.68
CA ALA A 378 -4.63 -6.26 17.00
C ALA A 378 -3.24 -6.30 17.68
N LEU A 379 -2.17 -6.58 16.93
CA LEU A 379 -0.86 -6.88 17.51
C LEU A 379 0.09 -5.67 17.53
N TYR A 380 -0.20 -4.65 16.74
CA TYR A 380 0.60 -3.44 16.63
C TYR A 380 0.42 -2.54 17.88
N PRO A 381 1.52 -2.05 18.49
CA PRO A 381 1.44 -1.23 19.69
C PRO A 381 0.80 0.13 19.41
N ALA A 382 -0.27 0.47 20.14
CA ALA A 382 -1.09 1.67 19.88
C ALA A 382 -0.30 2.99 20.06
N ASP A 383 0.66 3.03 20.98
CA ASP A 383 1.56 4.17 21.22
C ASP A 383 2.54 4.40 20.06
N GLN A 384 2.73 3.41 19.18
CA GLN A 384 3.54 3.50 17.98
C GLN A 384 2.69 3.74 16.72
N ALA A 385 1.41 4.13 16.84
CA ALA A 385 0.60 4.42 15.66
C ALA A 385 1.26 5.55 14.83
N PRO A 386 1.62 5.31 13.55
CA PRO A 386 2.38 6.26 12.73
C PRO A 386 1.48 7.34 12.10
N ASP A 387 0.73 8.07 12.91
CA ASP A 387 -0.27 9.07 12.46
C ASP A 387 0.07 10.49 12.96
N GLN A 388 1.21 11.01 12.49
CA GLN A 388 1.73 12.34 12.81
C GLN A 388 1.97 13.15 11.52
N LEU A 389 2.11 14.46 11.65
CA LEU A 389 2.48 15.32 10.52
C LEU A 389 3.94 15.14 10.08
N ASP A 390 4.82 14.79 11.02
CA ASP A 390 6.24 14.56 10.76
C ASP A 390 6.49 13.13 10.28
N ASP A 391 6.99 13.02 9.06
CA ASP A 391 7.35 11.73 8.47
C ASP A 391 8.44 11.05 9.28
N VAL A 392 9.47 11.75 9.78
CA VAL A 392 10.56 11.13 10.58
C VAL A 392 10.02 10.42 11.81
N VAL A 393 9.03 11.00 12.48
CA VAL A 393 8.37 10.40 13.65
C VAL A 393 7.49 9.21 13.24
N ASN A 394 6.68 9.35 12.19
CA ASN A 394 5.84 8.25 11.69
C ASN A 394 6.67 7.05 11.30
N LEU A 395 7.80 7.37 10.69
CA LEU A 395 8.81 6.45 10.35
C LEU A 395 9.28 5.77 11.66
N GLU A 396 9.88 6.46 12.63
CA GLU A 396 10.43 5.79 13.83
C GLU A 396 9.40 4.85 14.50
N ARG A 397 8.16 5.34 14.61
CA ARG A 397 7.00 4.58 15.06
C ARG A 397 6.70 3.34 14.22
N LEU A 398 6.78 3.43 12.90
CA LEU A 398 6.64 2.30 11.98
C LEU A 398 7.65 1.20 12.30
N ASP A 399 8.91 1.54 12.55
CA ASP A 399 9.98 0.58 12.85
C ASP A 399 9.76 -0.08 14.20
N ASN A 400 9.59 0.72 15.25
CA ASN A 400 9.34 0.25 16.62
C ASN A 400 8.09 -0.63 16.70
N GLY A 401 7.05 -0.25 15.96
CA GLY A 401 5.82 -1.01 15.89
C GLY A 401 5.99 -2.36 15.20
N PHE A 402 6.71 -2.45 14.07
CA PHE A 402 7.01 -3.75 13.43
C PHE A 402 7.98 -4.61 14.26
N LEU A 403 8.98 -4.01 14.91
CA LEU A 403 9.89 -4.70 15.83
C LEU A 403 9.13 -5.40 16.97
N THR A 404 8.04 -4.78 17.43
CA THR A 404 7.17 -5.34 18.49
C THR A 404 6.13 -6.32 17.93
N MET A 405 5.51 -5.97 16.80
CA MET A 405 4.37 -6.70 16.23
C MET A 405 4.79 -8.05 15.61
N LEU A 406 5.94 -8.12 14.93
CA LEU A 406 6.38 -9.36 14.27
C LEU A 406 6.60 -10.52 15.26
N PRO A 407 7.29 -10.35 16.41
CA PRO A 407 7.37 -11.40 17.41
C PRO A 407 6.00 -11.83 17.95
N ARG A 408 5.08 -10.88 18.21
CA ARG A 408 3.70 -11.19 18.64
C ARG A 408 2.95 -12.01 17.61
N LEU A 409 3.12 -11.69 16.33
CA LEU A 409 2.54 -12.45 15.22
C LEU A 409 3.14 -13.86 15.13
N GLY A 410 4.43 -14.03 15.37
CA GLY A 410 5.08 -15.33 15.50
C GLY A 410 4.45 -16.18 16.60
N VAL A 411 4.15 -15.59 17.76
CA VAL A 411 3.43 -16.27 18.86
C VAL A 411 2.02 -16.66 18.42
N VAL A 412 1.28 -15.77 17.75
CA VAL A 412 -0.06 -16.10 17.22
C VAL A 412 0.01 -17.28 16.25
N LYS A 413 0.98 -17.28 15.33
CA LYS A 413 1.17 -18.39 14.37
C LYS A 413 1.46 -19.71 15.07
N ARG A 414 2.34 -19.69 16.07
CA ARG A 414 2.66 -20.85 16.90
C ARG A 414 1.44 -21.39 17.64
N VAL A 415 0.64 -20.52 18.26
CA VAL A 415 -0.61 -20.93 18.95
C VAL A 415 -1.59 -21.56 17.97
N MET A 416 -1.75 -20.96 16.79
CA MET A 416 -2.61 -21.53 15.75
C MET A 416 -2.15 -22.93 15.34
N ASP A 417 -0.85 -23.14 15.14
CA ASP A 417 -0.31 -24.44 14.73
C ASP A 417 -0.43 -25.48 15.85
N ALA A 418 -0.03 -25.13 17.07
CA ALA A 418 -0.08 -26.01 18.23
C ALA A 418 -1.51 -26.49 18.55
N LEU A 419 -2.50 -25.61 18.41
CA LEU A 419 -3.90 -25.90 18.66
C LEU A 419 -4.67 -26.34 17.39
N LYS A 420 -3.99 -26.45 16.24
CA LYS A 420 -4.57 -26.82 14.93
C LYS A 420 -5.77 -25.94 14.54
N LEU A 421 -5.68 -24.65 14.84
CA LEU A 421 -6.70 -23.65 14.55
C LEU A 421 -6.77 -23.34 13.06
N LYS A 422 -7.98 -23.07 12.57
CA LYS A 422 -8.22 -22.72 11.17
C LYS A 422 -8.23 -21.21 10.98
N LEU A 423 -7.37 -20.70 10.11
CA LEU A 423 -7.23 -19.28 9.79
C LEU A 423 -8.57 -18.55 9.57
N GLY A 424 -9.47 -19.10 8.73
CA GLY A 424 -10.73 -18.44 8.40
C GLY A 424 -11.75 -18.35 9.55
N LYS A 425 -11.66 -19.25 10.54
CA LYS A 425 -12.63 -19.35 11.63
C LYS A 425 -12.09 -18.79 12.94
N ASP A 426 -10.84 -19.13 13.25
CA ASP A 426 -10.30 -19.04 14.60
C ASP A 426 -9.32 -17.87 14.77
N LEU A 427 -8.84 -17.25 13.69
CA LEU A 427 -7.91 -16.11 13.76
C LEU A 427 -8.52 -14.94 14.54
N LEU A 428 -9.70 -14.46 14.16
CA LEU A 428 -10.28 -13.27 14.81
C LEU A 428 -10.61 -13.50 16.29
N PRO A 429 -11.24 -14.63 16.69
CA PRO A 429 -11.40 -14.96 18.10
C PRO A 429 -10.07 -15.03 18.87
N LEU A 430 -9.01 -15.59 18.26
CA LEU A 430 -7.70 -15.64 18.87
C LEU A 430 -7.09 -14.24 19.05
N LEU A 431 -7.22 -13.36 18.07
CA LEU A 431 -6.73 -11.98 18.16
C LEU A 431 -7.43 -11.18 19.28
N ALA A 432 -8.69 -11.48 19.59
CA ALA A 432 -9.42 -10.87 20.69
C ALA A 432 -8.84 -11.22 22.09
N CYS A 433 -7.98 -12.23 22.18
CA CYS A 433 -7.22 -12.51 23.41
C CYS A 433 -6.07 -11.52 23.64
N PHE A 434 -5.66 -10.77 22.61
CA PHE A 434 -4.50 -9.88 22.64
C PHE A 434 -4.87 -8.40 22.46
N ALA A 435 -6.09 -8.10 22.00
CA ALA A 435 -6.58 -6.76 21.72
C ALA A 435 -8.11 -6.67 21.87
N PRO A 436 -8.70 -5.46 21.94
CA PRO A 436 -10.15 -5.29 21.83
C PRO A 436 -10.73 -5.98 20.59
N ILE A 437 -11.99 -6.41 20.70
CA ILE A 437 -12.71 -7.06 19.60
C ILE A 437 -12.72 -6.14 18.39
N ASP A 438 -12.34 -6.68 17.23
CA ASP A 438 -12.37 -5.94 15.99
C ASP A 438 -13.80 -5.65 15.53
N THR A 439 -13.99 -4.39 15.12
CA THR A 439 -15.25 -3.80 14.69
C THR A 439 -15.22 -3.38 13.22
N HIS A 440 -14.04 -3.16 12.65
CA HIS A 440 -13.92 -2.57 11.32
C HIS A 440 -14.31 -3.53 10.18
N GLY A 441 -15.01 -3.05 9.16
CA GLY A 441 -15.31 -3.85 7.96
C GLY A 441 -16.41 -4.90 8.16
N THR A 442 -16.91 -5.45 7.05
CA THR A 442 -18.12 -6.31 7.05
C THR A 442 -17.89 -7.67 7.68
N ALA A 443 -16.65 -8.15 7.72
CA ALA A 443 -16.32 -9.44 8.30
C ALA A 443 -15.74 -9.33 9.73
N SER A 444 -15.90 -8.17 10.41
CA SER A 444 -15.41 -7.96 11.77
C SER A 444 -15.97 -8.97 12.77
N LEU A 445 -15.19 -9.25 13.82
CA LEU A 445 -15.62 -10.21 14.85
C LEU A 445 -16.86 -9.71 15.59
N TYR A 446 -16.93 -8.40 15.86
CA TYR A 446 -18.09 -7.78 16.49
C TYR A 446 -19.37 -8.07 15.71
N ARG A 447 -19.39 -7.80 14.40
CA ARG A 447 -20.56 -8.05 13.56
C ARG A 447 -20.98 -9.52 13.54
N ARG A 448 -20.01 -10.44 13.50
CA ARG A 448 -20.29 -11.89 13.55
C ARG A 448 -20.91 -12.32 14.87
N MET A 449 -20.51 -11.71 15.98
CA MET A 449 -20.96 -12.08 17.33
C MET A 449 -22.29 -11.42 17.72
N PHE A 450 -22.47 -10.14 17.39
CA PHE A 450 -23.56 -9.31 17.92
C PHE A 450 -24.61 -8.89 16.88
N LEU A 451 -24.24 -8.74 15.61
CA LEU A 451 -25.16 -8.28 14.55
C LEU A 451 -25.83 -9.42 13.76
N GLY A 452 -25.77 -10.64 14.29
CA GLY A 452 -26.43 -11.83 13.73
C GLY A 452 -27.97 -11.74 13.74
N PRO A 453 -28.67 -12.82 13.33
CA PRO A 453 -30.13 -12.82 13.17
C PRO A 453 -30.92 -12.53 14.45
N ALA A 454 -30.33 -12.76 15.63
CA ALA A 454 -30.93 -12.52 16.94
C ALA A 454 -30.41 -11.19 17.52
N ARG A 455 -30.79 -10.07 16.89
CA ARG A 455 -30.32 -8.73 17.26
C ARG A 455 -30.95 -8.27 18.58
N ASP A 456 -30.12 -7.69 19.45
CA ASP A 456 -30.53 -6.86 20.58
C ASP A 456 -30.21 -5.40 20.24
N GLY A 457 -31.16 -4.50 20.48
CA GLY A 457 -31.03 -3.07 20.17
C GLY A 457 -29.89 -2.38 20.93
N ALA A 458 -29.38 -3.00 22.00
CA ALA A 458 -28.21 -2.48 22.73
C ALA A 458 -26.88 -2.59 21.95
N PHE A 459 -26.83 -3.40 20.88
CA PHE A 459 -25.62 -3.64 20.09
C PHE A 459 -25.78 -3.22 18.62
N GLU A 460 -26.63 -2.24 18.33
CA GLU A 460 -26.81 -1.75 16.95
C GLU A 460 -25.50 -1.20 16.37
N ASP A 461 -25.31 -1.41 15.07
CA ASP A 461 -24.16 -0.91 14.33
C ASP A 461 -24.17 0.62 14.40
N ASP A 462 -23.14 1.20 15.00
CA ASP A 462 -23.03 2.65 15.09
C ASP A 462 -22.80 3.30 13.72
N GLY A 463 -22.45 2.51 12.70
CA GLY A 463 -22.12 2.90 11.34
C GLY A 463 -20.61 3.01 11.08
N TYR A 464 -19.76 2.84 12.10
CA TYR A 464 -18.30 2.69 12.02
C TYR A 464 -17.89 1.21 12.06
N GLY A 465 -18.87 0.30 12.21
CA GLY A 465 -18.67 -1.13 12.42
C GLY A 465 -18.59 -1.56 13.89
N HIS A 466 -18.80 -0.64 14.82
CA HIS A 466 -18.86 -0.94 16.26
C HIS A 466 -20.27 -1.22 16.75
#